data_AF-A0A0R3QF38-F1
#
_entry.id   AF-A0A0R3QF38-F1
#
_cell.length_a   1.000
_cell.length_b   1.000
_cell.length_c   1.000
_cell.angle_alpha   90.00
_cell.angle_beta   90.00
_cell.angle_gamma   90.00
#
_symmetry.space_group_name_H-M   'P 1'
#
loop_
_entity.id
_entity.type
_entity.pdbx_description
1 polymer ?
#
loop_
_entity_poly.entity_id
_entity_poly.type
_entity_poly.pdbx_seq_one_letter_code
_entity_poly.pdbx_strand_id
1 'polypeptide(L)' 'LRYDSELDRCVYEPTELAQEFRKFDLKTPWELMPNFRNESMMSRYEQVSLEEPKEEDEKDKK' A
#
# COMPACT_ATOMS: atom_id res chain seq x y z
N LEU A 1 7.06 -10.86 -16.14
CA LEU A 1 6.33 -10.52 -17.39
C LEU A 1 7.38 -10.25 -18.44
N ARG A 2 7.40 -11.04 -19.51
CA ARG A 2 8.26 -10.77 -20.66
C ARG A 2 7.44 -10.84 -21.94
N TYR A 3 7.86 -10.11 -22.96
CA TYR A 3 7.30 -10.28 -24.30
C TYR A 3 7.94 -11.50 -24.94
N ASP A 4 7.12 -12.41 -25.48
CA ASP A 4 7.58 -13.57 -26.21
C ASP A 4 7.31 -13.37 -27.70
N SER A 5 8.37 -13.30 -28.52
CA SER A 5 8.29 -13.10 -29.96
C SER A 5 7.80 -14.32 -30.74
N GLU A 6 7.77 -15.51 -30.13
CA GLU A 6 7.19 -16.70 -30.78
C GLU A 6 5.66 -16.71 -30.67
N LEU A 7 5.11 -16.07 -29.63
CA LEU A 7 3.68 -16.05 -29.32
C LEU A 7 3.03 -14.67 -29.53
N ASP A 8 3.83 -13.68 -29.94
CA ASP A 8 3.47 -12.27 -30.13
C ASP A 8 2.68 -11.64 -28.96
N ARG A 9 2.95 -12.09 -27.73
CA ARG A 9 2.22 -11.65 -26.53
C ARG A 9 3.09 -11.57 -25.29
N CYS A 10 2.58 -10.86 -24.29
CA CYS A 10 3.18 -10.83 -22.96
C CYS A 10 2.84 -12.12 -22.19
N VAL A 11 3.86 -12.74 -21.58
CA VAL A 11 3.78 -13.99 -20.83
C VAL A 11 4.23 -13.76 -19.37
N TYR A 12 3.54 -14.44 -18.44
CA TYR A 12 3.92 -14.46 -17.03
C TYR A 12 4.80 -15.67 -16.72
N GLU A 13 5.94 -15.43 -16.09
CA GLU A 13 6.94 -16.43 -15.74
C GLU A 13 7.48 -16.17 -14.33
N PRO A 14 8.12 -17.18 -13.70
CA PRO A 14 8.86 -16.98 -12.46
C PRO A 14 9.83 -15.80 -12.58
N THR A 15 9.89 -14.99 -11.52
CA THR A 15 10.72 -13.79 -11.54
C THR A 15 12.18 -14.16 -11.32
N GLU A 16 13.01 -13.81 -12.31
CA GLU A 16 14.46 -13.92 -12.22
C GLU A 16 15.04 -12.51 -12.10
N LEU A 17 15.87 -12.28 -11.06
CA LEU A 17 16.53 -11.01 -10.85
C LEU A 17 18.01 -11.14 -11.21
N ALA A 18 18.52 -10.27 -12.08
CA ALA A 18 19.95 -10.21 -12.40
C ALA A 18 20.83 -9.84 -11.19
N GLN A 19 20.23 -9.18 -10.19
CA GLN A 19 20.83 -8.88 -8.90
C GLN A 19 19.79 -9.12 -7.80
N GLU A 20 20.18 -9.83 -6.75
CA GLU A 20 19.30 -10.06 -5.61
C GLU A 20 18.97 -8.78 -4.84
N PHE A 21 17.82 -8.81 -4.15
CA PHE A 21 17.42 -7.74 -3.25
C PHE A 21 18.34 -7.71 -2.03
N ARG A 22 19.00 -6.57 -1.81
CA ARG A 22 19.82 -6.34 -0.62
C ARG A 22 18.96 -5.78 0.49
N LYS A 23 18.62 -6.62 1.47
CA LYS A 23 17.89 -6.22 2.66
C LYS A 23 18.81 -5.43 3.59
N PHE A 24 18.56 -4.13 3.73
CA PHE A 24 19.21 -3.29 4.73
C PHE A 24 18.36 -3.24 5.99
N ASP A 25 18.98 -3.40 7.17
CA ASP A 25 18.32 -3.10 8.43
C ASP A 25 18.49 -1.62 8.74
N LEU A 26 17.45 -0.85 8.43
CA LEU A 26 17.42 0.60 8.63
C LEU A 26 16.94 0.98 10.04
N LYS A 27 16.76 0.00 10.94
CA LYS A 27 16.34 0.28 12.31
C LYS A 27 17.44 1.01 13.06
N THR A 28 17.10 2.18 13.58
CA THR A 28 17.98 2.90 14.48
C THR A 28 18.00 2.21 15.85
N PRO A 29 19.15 2.18 16.54
CA PRO A 29 19.22 1.66 17.91
C PRO A 29 18.54 2.62 18.91
N TRP A 30 18.30 3.86 18.50
CA TRP A 30 17.65 4.89 19.30
C TRP A 30 16.13 4.83 19.17
N GLU A 31 15.46 5.12 20.29
CA GLU A 31 14.00 5.19 20.33
C GLU A 31 13.50 6.55 19.81
N LEU A 32 12.69 6.52 18.77
CA LEU A 32 12.19 7.72 18.10
C LEU A 32 10.98 8.36 18.81
N MET A 33 10.22 7.56 19.57
CA MET A 33 8.94 7.98 20.16
C MET A 33 8.81 7.61 21.64
N PRO A 34 9.53 8.31 22.54
CA PRO A 34 9.54 8.00 23.98
C PRO A 34 8.15 8.04 24.64
N ASN A 35 7.29 8.98 24.22
CA ASN A 35 5.96 9.17 24.81
C ASN A 35 4.94 8.09 24.39
N PHE A 36 5.27 7.24 23.42
CA PHE A 36 4.33 6.31 22.79
C PHE A 36 4.76 4.84 22.93
N ARG A 37 5.59 4.51 23.93
CA ARG A 37 6.12 3.15 24.15
C ARG A 37 5.07 2.06 24.23
N ASN A 38 3.94 2.36 24.87
CA ASN A 38 2.86 1.40 25.11
C ASN A 38 1.74 1.50 24.07
N GLU A 39 1.85 2.43 23.13
CA GLU A 39 0.85 2.65 22.11
C GLU A 39 1.27 1.95 20.81
N SER A 40 0.33 1.27 20.18
CA SER A 40 0.57 0.69 18.85
C SER A 40 0.92 1.81 17.88
N MET A 41 1.88 1.57 16.98
CA MET A 41 2.16 2.48 15.85
C MET A 41 0.88 2.80 15.04
N MET A 42 -0.12 1.91 15.09
CA MET A 42 -1.39 2.08 14.41
C MET A 42 -2.37 3.04 15.10
N SER A 43 -2.12 3.41 16.36
CA SER A 43 -3.02 4.28 17.16
C SER A 43 -3.18 5.69 16.60
N ARG A 44 -2.22 6.16 15.78
CA ARG A 44 -2.21 7.52 15.22
C ARG A 44 -2.72 7.63 13.79
N TYR A 45 -3.06 6.52 13.14
CA TYR A 45 -3.68 6.61 11.81
C TYR A 45 -5.18 6.85 11.98
N GLU A 46 -5.65 8.00 11.50
CA GLU A 46 -7.07 8.24 11.27
C GLU A 46 -7.48 7.37 10.07
N GLN A 47 -8.47 6.48 10.24
CA GLN A 47 -9.09 5.82 9.09
C GLN A 47 -9.94 6.84 8.35
N VAL A 48 -9.40 7.40 7.29
CA VAL A 48 -10.16 8.24 6.37
C VAL A 48 -10.95 7.30 5.45
N SER A 49 -12.26 7.18 5.68
CA SER A 49 -13.20 6.55 4.75
C SER A 49 -13.32 7.43 3.51
N LEU A 50 -13.09 6.84 2.33
CA LEU A 50 -13.19 7.52 1.02
C LEU A 50 -14.63 7.47 0.46
N GLU A 51 -15.66 7.22 1.28
CA GLU A 51 -17.03 7.34 0.81
C GLU A 51 -17.37 8.82 0.58
N GLU A 52 -17.48 9.20 -0.69
CA GLU A 52 -18.10 10.45 -1.11
C GLU A 52 -19.47 10.60 -0.43
N PRO A 53 -19.78 11.74 0.20
CA PRO A 53 -21.12 11.99 0.70
C PRO A 53 -22.08 11.95 -0.50
N LYS A 54 -22.95 10.93 -0.55
CA LYS A 54 -24.08 10.94 -1.47
C LYS A 54 -25.03 12.02 -0.98
N GLU A 55 -24.97 13.20 -1.59
CA GLU A 55 -26.08 14.14 -1.57
C GLU A 55 -27.28 13.43 -2.22
N GLU A 56 -28.29 13.12 -1.40
CA GLU A 56 -29.61 12.75 -1.91
C GLU A 56 -30.24 14.01 -2.50
N ASP A 57 -29.97 14.23 -3.79
CA ASP A 57 -30.79 15.12 -4.61
C ASP A 57 -32.21 14.55 -4.72
N GLU A 58 -33.15 15.35 -4.20
CA GLU A 58 -34.53 15.51 -4.63
C GLU A 58 -35.44 14.26 -4.73
N LYS A 59 -36.36 14.14 -3.76
CA LYS A 59 -37.71 13.67 -4.04
C LYS A 59 -38.74 14.65 -3.50
N ASP A 60 -39.15 15.57 -4.36
CA ASP A 60 -40.52 15.58 -4.88
C ASP A 60 -41.52 14.73 -4.08
N LYS A 61 -42.11 15.32 -3.04
CA LYS A 61 -43.52 15.13 -2.63
C LYS A 61 -43.80 15.90 -1.34
N LYS A 62 -44.27 17.14 -1.48
CA LYS A 62 -45.47 17.59 -0.76
C LYS A 62 -46.13 18.77 -1.45
#